data_AF-A0A951SUR2-F1
#
_entry.id   AF-A0A951SUR2-F1
#
_cell.length_a   1.000
_cell.length_b   1.000
_cell.length_c   1.000
_cell.angle_alpha   90.00
_cell.angle_beta   90.00
_cell.angle_gamma   90.00
#
_symmetry.space_group_name_H-M   'P 1'
#
loop_
_entity.id
_entity.type
_entity.pdbx_description
1 polymer ?
#
loop_
_entity_poly.entity_id
_entity_poly.type
_entity_poly.pdbx_seq_one_letter_code
_entity_poly.pdbx_strand_id
1 'polypeptide(L)' 'MNITERITRTQLPASQKLYVTGSRPDIQVPIREINLTDTYHSSGAKTPNDPFIVYDTS' A
#
# COMPACT_ATOMS: atom_id res chain seq x y z
N MET A 1 8.23 -30.08 -8.15
CA MET A 1 7.69 -28.71 -8.02
C MET A 1 8.81 -27.72 -8.28
N ASN A 2 8.61 -26.80 -9.23
CA ASN A 2 9.57 -25.74 -9.50
C ASN A 2 9.50 -24.70 -8.37
N ILE A 3 10.63 -24.30 -7.80
CA ILE A 3 10.67 -23.40 -6.64
C ILE A 3 10.05 -22.02 -6.94
N THR A 4 10.12 -21.58 -8.19
CA THR A 4 9.62 -20.28 -8.64
C THR A 4 8.10 -20.18 -8.55
N GLU A 5 7.37 -21.30 -8.70
CA GLU A 5 5.90 -21.33 -8.60
C GLU A 5 5.39 -21.17 -7.16
N ARG A 6 6.28 -21.27 -6.17
CA ARG A 6 5.97 -21.07 -4.75
C ARG A 6 6.24 -19.64 -4.26
N ILE A 7 6.82 -18.78 -5.11
CA ILE A 7 7.18 -17.41 -4.74
C ILE A 7 6.08 -16.46 -5.22
N THR A 8 5.40 -15.82 -4.29
CA THR A 8 4.43 -14.75 -4.61
C THR A 8 5.17 -13.45 -4.90
N ARG A 9 4.99 -12.92 -6.12
CA ARG A 9 5.54 -11.63 -6.57
C ARG A 9 4.46 -10.67 -7.09
N THR A 10 3.21 -11.10 -7.05
CA THR A 10 2.08 -10.27 -7.43
C THR A 10 1.90 -9.13 -6.43
N GLN A 11 1.39 -7.99 -6.89
CA GLN A 11 1.07 -6.86 -6.03
C GLN A 11 0.14 -7.29 -4.89
N LEU A 12 0.42 -6.81 -3.68
CA LEU A 12 -0.50 -6.98 -2.56
C LEU A 12 -1.83 -6.23 -2.85
N PRO A 13 -3.00 -6.86 -2.64
CA PRO A 13 -4.30 -6.25 -2.95
C PRO A 13 -4.50 -4.86 -2.33
N ALA A 14 -5.24 -4.01 -3.04
CA ALA A 14 -5.57 -2.64 -2.64
C ALA A 14 -4.37 -1.75 -2.26
N SER A 15 -3.14 -2.14 -2.63
CA SER A 15 -1.94 -1.47 -2.19
C SER A 15 -0.95 -1.19 -3.31
N GLN A 16 -0.12 -0.17 -3.10
CA GLN A 16 0.94 0.23 -4.01
C GLN A 16 2.23 0.50 -3.24
N LYS A 17 3.35 -0.01 -3.76
CA LYS A 17 4.69 0.34 -3.27
C LYS A 17 5.04 1.73 -3.78
N LEU A 18 5.38 2.63 -2.88
CA LEU A 18 5.82 3.99 -3.17
C LEU A 18 7.19 4.23 -2.56
N TYR A 19 7.83 5.31 -2.98
CA TYR A 19 9.14 5.72 -2.46
C TYR A 19 9.10 7.18 -2.02
N VAL A 20 9.61 7.44 -0.83
CA VAL A 20 9.74 8.80 -0.29
C VAL A 20 11.21 9.19 -0.27
N THR A 21 11.48 10.40 -0.74
CA THR A 21 12.81 11.01 -0.69
C THR A 21 12.99 11.78 0.60
N GLY A 22 14.08 11.54 1.31
CA GLY A 22 14.42 12.24 2.55
C GLY A 22 15.43 13.36 2.35
N SER A 23 16.18 13.68 3.41
CA SER A 23 17.29 14.65 3.36
C SER A 23 18.41 14.27 2.40
N ARG A 24 18.53 12.97 2.09
CA ARG A 24 19.42 12.42 1.08
C ARG A 24 18.62 12.11 -0.20
N PRO A 25 18.79 12.91 -1.27
CA PRO A 25 17.98 12.77 -2.49
C PRO A 25 18.27 11.50 -3.28
N ASP A 26 19.42 10.86 -3.01
CA ASP A 26 19.84 9.60 -3.60
C ASP A 26 19.16 8.37 -2.95
N ILE A 27 18.51 8.54 -1.80
CA ILE A 27 17.84 7.47 -1.08
C ILE A 27 16.33 7.55 -1.30
N GLN A 28 15.77 6.44 -1.79
CA GLN A 28 14.34 6.21 -1.94
C GLN A 28 13.86 5.24 -0.86
N VAL A 29 13.19 5.76 0.18
CA VAL A 29 12.71 4.95 1.30
C VAL A 29 11.42 4.24 0.88
N PRO A 30 11.37 2.89 0.91
CA PRO A 30 10.18 2.16 0.51
C PRO A 30 9.08 2.29 1.55
N ILE A 31 7.89 2.63 1.08
CA ILE A 31 6.65 2.61 1.85
C ILE A 31 5.55 1.93 1.02
N ARG A 32 4.44 1.62 1.66
CA ARG A 32 3.26 1.09 0.99
C ARG A 32 2.05 1.91 1.33
N GLU A 33 1.34 2.34 0.30
CA GLU A 33 0.04 2.99 0.40
C GLU A 33 -1.05 1.93 0.25
N ILE A 34 -2.04 1.96 1.14
CA ILE A 34 -3.22 1.09 1.14
C ILE A 34 -4.45 1.96 0.90
N ASN A 35 -5.17 1.68 -0.18
CA ASN A 35 -6.43 2.34 -0.49
C ASN A 35 -7.53 1.75 0.38
N LEU A 36 -8.16 2.62 1.18
CA LEU A 36 -9.26 2.25 2.06
C LEU A 36 -10.61 2.42 1.35
N THR A 37 -11.57 1.57 1.67
CA THR A 37 -12.97 1.77 1.24
C THR A 37 -13.61 2.88 2.07
N ASP A 38 -14.64 3.53 1.54
CA ASP A 38 -15.43 4.54 2.26
C ASP A 38 -15.95 4.06 3.63
N THR A 39 -16.07 5.00 4.57
CA THR A 39 -16.82 4.82 5.81
C THR A 39 -18.32 4.95 5.53
N TYR A 40 -19.09 3.96 5.96
CA TYR A 40 -20.54 3.93 5.82
C TYR A 40 -21.20 4.43 7.10
N HIS A 41 -22.04 5.46 6.98
CA HIS A 41 -22.79 6.02 8.11
C HIS A 41 -24.17 5.38 8.24
N SER A 42 -24.76 5.42 9.43
CA SER A 42 -26.13 4.96 9.67
C SER A 42 -27.18 5.71 8.84
N SER A 43 -26.88 6.94 8.40
CA SER A 43 -27.69 7.74 7.49
C SER A 43 -27.66 7.26 6.02
N GLY A 44 -26.80 6.28 5.70
CA GLY A 44 -26.55 5.84 4.32
C GLY A 44 -25.53 6.72 3.57
N ALA A 45 -25.05 7.81 4.18
CA ALA A 45 -23.97 8.61 3.63
C ALA A 45 -22.65 7.80 3.60
N LYS A 46 -21.80 8.12 2.61
CA LYS A 46 -20.43 7.59 2.51
C LYS A 46 -19.43 8.71 2.68
N THR A 47 -18.35 8.44 3.41
CA THR A 47 -17.22 9.36 3.53
C THR A 47 -15.97 8.65 3.02
N PRO A 48 -15.28 9.21 2.01
CA PRO A 48 -14.03 8.63 1.53
C PRO A 48 -12.98 8.67 2.65
N ASN A 49 -12.16 7.62 2.72
CA ASN A 49 -11.05 7.54 3.64
C ASN A 49 -9.75 7.83 2.88
N ASP A 50 -8.87 8.61 3.50
CA ASP A 50 -7.54 8.81 2.95
C ASP A 50 -6.76 7.48 2.91
N PRO A 51 -5.86 7.29 1.94
CA PRO A 51 -5.00 6.12 1.91
C PRO A 51 -4.13 6.01 3.18
N PHE A 52 -3.90 4.78 3.62
CA PHE A 52 -3.08 4.51 4.80
C PHE A 52 -1.67 4.11 4.41
N ILE A 53 -0.67 4.80 4.98
CA ILE A 53 0.75 4.57 4.68
C ILE A 53 1.37 3.66 5.74
N VAL A 54 2.05 2.61 5.29
CA VAL A 54 2.81 1.67 6.14
C VAL A 54 4.23 1.47 5.62
N TYR A 55 5.10 0.95 6.49
CA TYR A 55 6.45 0.54 6.12
C TYR A 55 6.42 -0.73 5.25
N ASP A 56 7.27 -0.80 4.22
CA ASP A 56 7.29 -1.91 3.25
C ASP A 56 8.60 -2.71 3.29
N THR A 57 8.56 -3.95 3.80
CA THR A 57 9.71 -4.88 3.89
C THR A 57 9.68 -6.00 2.85
N SER A 58 8.82 -5.90 1.84
CA SER A 58 8.64 -6.92 0.80
C SER A 58 9.74 -6.94 -0.24
#